data_AF-A0A1C6HZV6-F1
#
_entry.id   AF-A0A1C6HZV6-F1
#
_cell.length_a   1.000
_cell.length_b   1.000
_cell.length_c   1.000
_cell.angle_alpha   90.00
_cell.angle_beta   90.00
_cell.angle_gamma   90.00
#
_symmetry.space_group_name_H-M   'P 1'
#
loop_
_entity.id
_entity.type
_entity.pdbx_description
1 polymer ?
#
loop_
_entity_poly.entity_id
_entity_poly.type
_entity_poly.pdbx_seq_one_letter_code
_entity_poly.pdbx_strand_id
1 'polypeptide(L)' 'MTANAFAEDRIKSKEAGMNEHIAKPIDMKLLVNIIAQLVH' A
#
# COMPACT_ATOMS: atom_id res chain seq x y z
N MET A 1 15.95 -2.20 1.02
CA MET A 1 15.02 -1.21 1.60
C MET A 1 15.05 -1.39 3.10
N THR A 2 15.42 -0.36 3.85
CA THR A 2 15.53 -0.44 5.32
C THR A 2 14.14 -0.51 5.92
N ALA A 3 13.97 -1.19 7.06
CA ALA A 3 12.68 -1.31 7.76
C ALA A 3 12.03 0.05 8.06
N ASN A 4 12.84 1.10 8.21
CA ASN A 4 12.40 2.46 8.49
C ASN A 4 11.68 3.14 7.31
N ALA A 5 12.12 2.87 6.07
CA ALA A 5 11.49 3.44 4.87
C ALA A 5 10.04 2.95 4.70
N PHE A 6 9.74 1.70 5.08
CA PHE A 6 8.38 1.16 4.97
C PHE A 6 7.38 1.82 5.91
N ALA A 7 7.81 2.31 7.08
CA ALA A 7 6.93 2.99 8.01
C ALA A 7 6.64 4.43 7.55
N GLU A 8 7.67 5.15 7.11
CA GLU A 8 7.52 6.49 6.56
C GLU A 8 6.73 6.51 5.25
N ASP A 9 6.95 5.54 4.36
CA ASP A 9 6.24 5.48 3.08
C ASP A 9 4.73 5.26 3.28
N ARG A 10 4.32 4.44 4.28
CA ARG A 10 2.91 4.28 4.63
C ARG A 10 2.28 5.59 5.12
N ILE A 11 3.00 6.34 5.96
CA ILE A 11 2.52 7.62 6.49
C ILE A 11 2.38 8.63 5.35
N LYS A 12 3.41 8.80 4.51
CA LYS A 12 3.39 9.72 3.37
C LYS A 12 2.31 9.36 2.34
N SER A 13 2.12 8.08 2.04
CA SER A 13 1.03 7.64 1.15
C SER A 13 -0.34 8.01 1.70
N LYS A 14 -0.56 7.82 3.00
CA LYS A 14 -1.83 8.18 3.65
C LYS A 14 -2.06 9.69 3.68
N GLU A 15 -1.04 10.48 4.01
CA GLU A 15 -1.09 11.95 4.01
C GLU A 15 -1.32 12.54 2.62
N ALA A 16 -0.80 11.88 1.57
CA ALA A 16 -1.04 12.26 0.19
C ALA A 16 -2.46 11.92 -0.31
N GLY A 17 -3.31 11.32 0.53
CA GLY A 17 -4.68 10.94 0.18
C GLY A 17 -4.79 9.64 -0.61
N MET A 18 -3.77 8.76 -0.55
CA MET A 18 -3.87 7.44 -1.17
C MET A 18 -4.79 6.52 -0.36
N ASN A 19 -5.58 5.71 -1.06
CA ASN A 19 -6.52 4.77 -0.44
C ASN A 19 -5.80 3.63 0.29
N GLU A 20 -4.73 3.09 -0.30
CA GLU A 20 -3.95 2.00 0.27
C GLU A 20 -2.47 2.04 -0.13
N HIS A 21 -1.62 1.42 0.68
CA HIS A 21 -0.17 1.29 0.44
C HIS A 21 0.27 -0.19 0.44
N ILE A 22 0.79 -0.67 -0.70
CA ILE A 22 1.31 -2.04 -0.84
C ILE A 22 2.84 -1.99 -0.97
N ALA A 23 3.53 -2.54 0.03
CA ALA A 23 4.98 -2.65 0.06
C ALA A 23 5.50 -3.73 -0.91
N LYS A 24 6.73 -3.55 -1.41
CA LYS A 24 7.45 -4.59 -2.17
C LYS A 24 8.15 -5.58 -1.23
N PRO A 25 8.32 -6.87 -1.61
CA PRO A 25 7.80 -7.49 -2.83
C PRO A 25 6.27 -7.58 -2.80
N ILE A 26 5.64 -7.38 -3.96
CA ILE A 26 4.18 -7.24 -4.05
C ILE A 26 3.53 -8.61 -3.82
N ASP A 27 2.60 -8.67 -2.87
CA ASP A 27 1.68 -9.81 -2.73
C ASP A 27 0.51 -9.64 -3.71
N MET A 28 0.48 -10.49 -4.74
CA MET A 28 -0.55 -10.46 -5.78
C MET A 28 -1.95 -10.78 -5.26
N LYS A 29 -2.08 -11.61 -4.21
CA LYS A 29 -3.39 -11.92 -3.61
C LYS A 29 -3.95 -10.69 -2.89
N LEU A 30 -3.08 -10.03 -2.11
CA LEU A 30 -3.43 -8.78 -1.43
C LEU A 30 -3.83 -7.69 -2.44
N LEU A 31 -3.06 -7.55 -3.53
CA LEU A 31 -3.34 -6.58 -4.59
C LEU A 31 -4.73 -6.78 -5.21
N VAL A 32 -5.07 -8.02 -5.61
CA VAL A 32 -6.37 -8.32 -6.21
C VAL A 32 -7.51 -8.04 -5.23
N ASN A 33 -7.34 -8.40 -3.95
CA ASN A 33 -8.36 -8.15 -2.93
C ASN A 33 -8.62 -6.64 -2.74
N ILE A 34 -7.57 -5.82 -2.70
CA ILE A 34 -7.70 -4.36 -2.55
C ILE A 34 -8.37 -3.75 -3.78
N ILE A 35 -7.98 -4.16 -4.99
CA ILE A 35 -8.61 -3.67 -6.22
C ILE A 35 -10.10 -4.03 -6.22
N ALA A 36 -10.46 -5.26 -5.84
CA ALA A 36 -11.86 -5.68 -5.78
C ALA A 36 -12.69 -4.87 -4.77
N GLN A 37 -12.09 -4.40 -3.66
CA GLN A 37 -12.75 -3.53 -2.68
C GLN A 37 -12.92 -2.08 -3.15
N LEU A 38 -12.07 -1.62 -4.07
CA LEU A 38 -12.10 -0.25 -4.58
C LEU A 38 -12.94 -0.08 -5.85
N VAL A 39 -13.25 -1.18 -6.56
CA VAL A 39 -14.11 -1.19 -7.74
C VAL A 39 -15.54 -1.50 -7.30
N HIS A 40 -16.28 -0.45 -6.93
CA HIS A 40 -17.73 -0.45 -6.74
C HIS A 40 -18.39 0.52 -7.70
#